data_AF-A0A9P0L6Z1-F1
#
_entry.id   AF-A0A9P0L6Z1-F1
#
_cell.length_a   1.000
_cell.length_b   1.000
_cell.length_c   1.000
_cell.angle_alpha   90.00
_cell.angle_beta   90.00
_cell.angle_gamma   90.00
#
_symmetry.space_group_name_H-M   'P 1'
#
loop_
_entity.id
_entity.type
_entity.pdbx_description
1 polymer ?
#
loop_
_entity_poly.entity_id
_entity_poly.type
_entity_poly.pdbx_seq_one_letter_code
_entity_poly.pdbx_strand_id
1 'polypeptide(L)'
;MKKLDQKVNIIPIIAKADTISKTELQKFKSKIVAELQNNGVSVYQFPVDDESVSEVNASMNAHIPFAVVGSTDFVRVGNKTVRARQYPWGTVQVENESHCDFVKLREMLIRTNMEDMREKTHCKHYELYRKKR
;
A
#
# COMPACT_ATOMS: atom_id res chain seq x y z
N MET A 1 -14.73 3.63 4.90
CA MET A 1 -13.70 4.58 4.44
C MET A 1 -14.22 6.01 4.25
N LYS A 2 -15.44 6.22 3.73
CA LYS A 2 -16.05 7.54 3.49
C LYS A 2 -16.18 8.52 4.68
N LYS A 3 -16.09 8.04 5.92
CA LYS A 3 -16.07 8.91 7.13
C LYS A 3 -14.65 9.37 7.49
N LEU A 4 -13.63 8.71 6.93
CA LEU A 4 -12.21 8.88 7.26
C LEU A 4 -11.44 9.61 6.16
N ASP A 5 -11.90 9.55 4.91
CA ASP A 5 -11.22 10.09 3.73
C ASP A 5 -10.93 11.61 3.82
N GLN A 6 -11.79 12.37 4.50
CA GLN A 6 -11.56 13.79 4.77
C GLN A 6 -10.69 14.07 6.00
N LYS A 7 -10.43 13.06 6.83
CA LYS A 7 -9.75 13.20 8.13
C LYS A 7 -8.32 12.71 8.13
N VAL A 8 -8.00 11.72 7.30
CA VAL A 8 -6.67 11.07 7.29
C VAL A 8 -6.30 10.62 5.87
N ASN A 9 -5.00 10.45 5.65
CA ASN A 9 -4.47 9.83 4.45
C ASN A 9 -4.76 8.32 4.46
N ILE A 10 -5.67 7.85 3.60
CA ILE A 10 -6.05 6.43 3.52
C ILE A 10 -5.21 5.73 2.45
N ILE A 11 -4.44 4.71 2.84
CA ILE A 11 -3.75 3.81 1.90
C ILE A 11 -4.40 2.43 2.00
N PRO A 12 -5.20 2.00 1.01
CA PRO A 12 -5.85 0.70 1.07
C PRO A 12 -4.85 -0.43 0.79
N ILE A 13 -4.94 -1.50 1.58
CA ILE A 13 -4.13 -2.70 1.45
C ILE A 13 -5.03 -3.94 1.40
N ILE A 14 -4.59 -4.95 0.66
CA ILE A 14 -5.16 -6.30 0.70
C ILE A 14 -4.29 -7.11 1.65
N ALA A 15 -4.82 -7.38 2.83
CA ALA A 15 -4.13 -8.17 3.84
C ALA A 15 -4.13 -9.66 3.48
N LYS A 16 -3.13 -10.41 3.98
CA LYS A 16 -2.97 -11.86 3.76
C LYS A 16 -3.08 -12.24 2.27
N ALA A 17 -2.40 -11.47 1.42
CA ALA A 17 -2.48 -11.65 -0.03
C ALA A 17 -2.00 -13.04 -0.50
N ASP A 18 -1.25 -13.76 0.32
CA ASP A 18 -0.84 -15.15 0.11
C ASP A 18 -2.00 -16.15 0.09
N THR A 19 -3.21 -15.72 0.46
CA THR A 19 -4.43 -16.54 0.40
C THR A 19 -5.17 -16.44 -0.94
N ILE A 20 -4.73 -15.56 -1.84
CA ILE A 20 -5.41 -15.26 -3.11
C ILE A 20 -4.45 -15.57 -4.26
N SER A 21 -4.94 -16.23 -5.31
CA SER A 21 -4.11 -16.49 -6.50
C SER A 21 -3.82 -15.19 -7.26
N LYS A 22 -2.74 -15.15 -8.05
CA LYS A 22 -2.37 -13.95 -8.82
C LYS A 22 -3.47 -13.47 -9.77
N THR A 23 -4.21 -14.39 -10.38
CA THR A 23 -5.30 -14.07 -11.32
C THR A 23 -6.52 -13.49 -10.61
N GLU A 24 -6.89 -14.06 -9.46
CA GLU A 24 -7.96 -13.53 -8.61
C GLU A 24 -7.59 -12.18 -8.00
N LEU A 25 -6.33 -12.02 -7.60
CA LEU A 25 -5.83 -10.78 -7.01
C LEU A 25 -5.98 -9.60 -7.97
N GLN A 26 -5.67 -9.79 -9.27
CA GLN A 26 -5.86 -8.74 -10.27
C GLN A 26 -7.33 -8.34 -10.39
N LYS A 27 -8.23 -9.32 -10.50
CA LYS A 27 -9.68 -9.06 -10.54
C LYS A 27 -10.16 -8.37 -9.27
N PHE A 28 -9.63 -8.75 -8.12
CA PHE A 28 -9.99 -8.18 -6.83
C PHE A 28 -9.51 -6.73 -6.68
N LYS A 29 -8.27 -6.43 -7.10
CA LYS A 29 -7.75 -5.06 -7.16
C LYS A 29 -8.64 -4.16 -8.03
N SER A 30 -8.97 -4.60 -9.25
CA SER A 30 -9.82 -3.81 -10.15
C SER A 30 -11.21 -3.55 -9.55
N LYS A 31 -11.82 -4.54 -8.90
CA LYS A 31 -13.11 -4.37 -8.21
C LYS A 31 -13.03 -3.35 -7.07
N ILE A 32 -11.99 -3.43 -6.23
CA ILE A 32 -11.81 -2.47 -5.13
C ILE A 32 -11.64 -1.05 -5.67
N VAL A 33 -10.83 -0.85 -6.70
CA VAL A 33 -10.61 0.47 -7.31
C VAL A 33 -11.91 1.03 -7.87
N ALA A 34 -12.69 0.21 -8.59
CA ALA A 34 -14.00 0.61 -9.10
C ALA A 34 -14.98 0.98 -7.98
N GLU A 35 -15.03 0.20 -6.89
CA GLU A 35 -15.90 0.51 -5.75
C GLU A 35 -15.49 1.79 -5.02
N LEU A 36 -14.19 2.05 -4.86
CA LEU A 36 -13.68 3.29 -4.26
C LEU A 36 -14.10 4.51 -5.08
N GLN A 37 -13.98 4.43 -6.40
CA GLN A 37 -14.40 5.48 -7.33
C GLN A 37 -15.92 5.68 -7.30
N ASN A 38 -16.71 4.62 -7.41
CA ASN A 38 -18.17 4.68 -7.42
C ASN A 38 -18.75 5.27 -6.13
N ASN A 39 -18.09 5.04 -5.00
CA ASN A 39 -18.52 5.58 -3.70
C ASN A 39 -17.94 6.96 -3.40
N GLY A 40 -17.07 7.50 -4.27
CA GLY A 40 -16.39 8.78 -4.10
C GLY A 40 -15.46 8.81 -2.88
N VAL A 41 -14.79 7.69 -2.59
CA VAL A 41 -13.85 7.59 -1.46
C VAL A 41 -12.48 8.07 -1.93
N SER A 42 -12.00 9.18 -1.36
CA SER A 42 -10.66 9.68 -1.64
C SER A 42 -9.62 8.85 -0.89
N VAL A 43 -8.77 8.14 -1.62
CA VAL A 43 -7.55 7.52 -1.08
C VAL A 43 -6.37 8.44 -1.26
N TYR A 44 -5.32 8.21 -0.47
CA TYR A 44 -4.06 8.90 -0.64
C TYR A 44 -3.41 8.45 -1.96
N GLN A 45 -3.01 9.44 -2.76
CA GLN A 45 -2.26 9.29 -4.00
C GLN A 45 -0.91 9.94 -3.76
N PHE A 46 0.16 9.23 -4.12
CA PHE A 46 1.52 9.72 -4.01
C PHE A 46 1.74 10.86 -5.02
N PRO A 47 2.43 11.94 -4.64
CA PRO A 47 2.62 13.11 -5.48
C PRO A 47 3.45 12.77 -6.71
N VAL A 48 3.07 13.28 -7.88
CA VAL A 48 3.81 13.08 -9.14
C VAL A 48 4.40 14.37 -9.69
N ASP A 49 4.37 15.43 -8.88
CA ASP A 49 4.73 16.79 -9.27
C ASP A 49 6.26 17.01 -9.26
N ASP A 50 6.98 16.25 -8.45
CA ASP A 50 8.45 16.26 -8.40
C ASP A 50 9.00 15.29 -9.45
N GLU A 51 9.65 15.83 -10.49
CA GLU A 51 10.23 15.06 -11.60
C GLU A 51 11.15 13.93 -11.13
N SER A 52 11.88 14.12 -10.01
CA SER A 52 12.85 13.15 -9.51
C SER A 52 12.21 11.85 -8.96
N VAL A 53 10.96 11.92 -8.53
CA VAL A 53 10.21 10.79 -7.94
C VAL A 53 8.89 10.49 -8.67
N SER A 54 8.55 11.28 -9.68
CA SER A 54 7.30 11.21 -10.45
C SER A 54 7.03 9.83 -11.04
N GLU A 55 8.02 9.23 -11.72
CA GLU A 55 7.89 7.91 -12.35
C GLU A 55 7.66 6.81 -11.32
N VAL A 56 8.40 6.86 -10.20
CA VAL A 56 8.26 5.91 -9.09
C VAL A 56 6.86 6.06 -8.49
N ASN A 57 6.45 7.28 -8.17
CA ASN A 57 5.15 7.54 -7.56
C ASN A 57 3.98 7.18 -8.48
N ALA A 58 4.09 7.41 -9.78
CA ALA A 58 3.10 6.98 -10.77
C ALA A 58 2.96 5.44 -10.83
N SER A 59 4.09 4.73 -10.89
CA SER A 59 4.11 3.27 -10.85
C SER A 59 3.48 2.71 -9.58
N MET A 60 3.74 3.35 -8.44
CA MET A 60 3.23 2.90 -7.14
C MET A 60 1.75 3.21 -6.94
N ASN A 61 1.26 4.35 -7.44
CA ASN A 61 -0.17 4.65 -7.48
C ASN A 61 -0.95 3.57 -8.26
N ALA A 62 -0.36 3.01 -9.33
CA ALA A 62 -0.95 1.90 -10.07
C ALA A 62 -1.01 0.57 -9.29
N HIS A 63 -0.21 0.42 -8.23
CA HIS A 63 -0.21 -0.79 -7.39
C HIS A 63 -1.26 -0.74 -6.27
N ILE A 64 -1.91 0.40 -6.04
CA ILE A 64 -2.95 0.57 -5.02
C ILE A 64 -4.24 -0.17 -5.46
N PRO A 65 -4.83 -1.03 -4.61
CA PRO A 65 -4.42 -1.36 -3.25
C PRO A 65 -3.24 -2.36 -3.19
N PHE A 66 -2.29 -2.13 -2.27
CA PHE A 66 -1.10 -2.98 -2.12
C PHE A 66 -1.47 -4.35 -1.56
N ALA A 67 -1.03 -5.42 -2.22
CA ALA A 67 -1.27 -6.78 -1.78
C ALA A 67 -0.13 -7.25 -0.87
N VAL A 68 -0.37 -7.32 0.45
CA VAL A 68 0.69 -7.49 1.43
C VAL A 68 0.58 -8.80 2.21
N VAL A 69 1.74 -9.33 2.56
CA VAL A 69 1.92 -10.50 3.42
C VAL A 69 2.80 -10.06 4.59
N GLY A 70 2.39 -10.37 5.81
CA GLY A 70 3.15 -10.10 7.02
C GLY A 70 3.70 -11.39 7.61
N SER A 71 4.94 -11.36 8.09
CA SER A 71 5.52 -12.41 8.93
C SER A 71 6.57 -11.82 9.88
N THR A 72 6.58 -12.30 11.11
CA THR A 72 7.65 -12.06 12.10
C THR A 72 8.70 -13.16 12.08
N ASP A 73 8.40 -14.29 11.46
CA ASP A 73 9.22 -15.48 11.50
C ASP A 73 10.30 -15.45 10.42
N PHE A 74 11.50 -15.89 10.77
CA PHE A 74 12.64 -15.99 9.86
C PHE A 74 12.79 -17.43 9.40
N VAL A 75 12.87 -17.60 8.07
CA VAL A 75 13.14 -18.89 7.44
C VAL A 75 14.43 -18.78 6.65
N ARG A 76 15.26 -19.83 6.72
CA ARG A 76 16.49 -19.91 5.92
C ARG A 76 16.13 -20.40 4.51
N VAL A 77 16.28 -19.52 3.52
CA VAL A 77 16.10 -19.85 2.10
C VAL A 77 17.47 -19.73 1.42
N GLY A 78 18.07 -20.86 1.08
CA GLY A 78 19.46 -20.93 0.63
C GLY A 78 20.44 -20.43 1.71
N ASN A 79 21.22 -19.40 1.37
CA ASN A 79 22.21 -18.80 2.27
C ASN A 79 21.72 -17.55 3.01
N LYS A 80 20.45 -17.16 2.87
CA LYS A 80 19.89 -15.96 3.51
C LYS A 80 18.76 -16.31 4.46
N THR A 81 18.72 -15.62 5.60
CA THR A 81 17.58 -15.63 6.52
C THR A 81 16.62 -14.52 6.11
N VAL A 82 15.41 -14.89 5.71
CA VAL A 82 14.40 -13.95 5.22
C VAL A 82 13.10 -14.09 6.02
N ARG A 83 12.36 -12.99 6.16
CA ARG A 83 11.02 -13.03 6.75
C ARG A 83 10.07 -13.74 5.80
N ALA A 84 9.44 -14.80 6.26
CA ALA A 84 8.59 -15.62 5.40
C ALA A 84 7.49 -16.34 6.18
N ARG A 85 6.46 -16.79 5.46
CA ARG A 85 5.45 -17.73 5.95
C ARG A 85 5.73 -19.10 5.36
N GLN A 86 5.91 -20.10 6.21
CA GLN A 86 6.13 -21.48 5.80
C GLN A 86 4.81 -22.23 5.72
N TYR A 87 4.58 -22.90 4.59
CA TYR A 87 3.48 -23.82 4.38
C TYR A 87 4.02 -25.19 3.93
N PRO A 88 3.22 -26.28 4.01
CA PRO A 88 3.64 -27.59 3.51
C PRO A 88 3.99 -27.59 2.01
N TRP A 89 3.35 -26.71 1.22
CA TRP A 89 3.55 -26.60 -0.23
C TRP A 89 4.60 -25.56 -0.64
N GLY A 90 5.17 -24.81 0.30
CA GLY A 90 6.21 -23.82 -0.03
C GLY A 90 6.33 -22.68 0.96
N THR A 91 7.18 -21.71 0.60
CA THR A 91 7.56 -20.60 1.48
C THR A 91 7.25 -19.27 0.83
N VAL A 92 6.41 -18.46 1.46
CA VAL A 92 6.06 -17.13 0.98
C VAL A 92 7.00 -16.11 1.64
N GLN A 93 8.01 -15.68 0.88
CA GLN A 93 8.94 -14.62 1.30
C GLN A 93 8.26 -13.24 1.27
N VAL A 94 8.34 -12.50 2.36
CA VAL A 94 7.69 -11.18 2.52
C VAL A 94 8.40 -10.08 1.72
N GLU A 95 9.72 -10.13 1.63
CA GLU A 95 10.51 -9.11 0.91
C GLU A 95 10.70 -9.44 -0.58
N ASN A 96 10.00 -10.45 -1.09
CA ASN A 96 10.06 -10.82 -2.50
C ASN A 96 8.89 -10.19 -3.26
N GLU A 97 9.19 -9.28 -4.19
CA GLU A 97 8.20 -8.57 -5.00
C GLU A 97 7.39 -9.48 -5.93
N SER A 98 7.90 -10.67 -6.25
CA SER A 98 7.16 -11.67 -7.02
C SER A 98 6.05 -12.35 -6.21
N HIS A 99 6.09 -12.23 -4.88
CA HIS A 99 5.12 -12.81 -3.95
C HIS A 99 4.13 -11.78 -3.42
N CYS A 100 4.58 -10.58 -3.05
CA CYS A 100 3.71 -9.53 -2.52
C CYS A 100 4.30 -8.12 -2.71
N ASP A 101 3.45 -7.11 -2.54
CA ASP A 101 3.80 -5.68 -2.69
C ASP A 101 4.37 -5.05 -1.40
N PHE A 102 4.84 -5.85 -0.44
CA PHE A 102 5.31 -5.33 0.86
C PHE A 102 6.49 -4.37 0.71
N VAL A 103 7.45 -4.68 -0.18
CA VAL A 103 8.63 -3.84 -0.43
C VAL A 103 8.19 -2.45 -0.91
N LYS A 104 7.29 -2.41 -1.89
CA LYS A 104 6.68 -1.19 -2.44
C LYS A 104 5.99 -0.38 -1.34
N LEU A 105 5.15 -1.02 -0.53
CA LEU A 105 4.47 -0.33 0.58
C LEU A 105 5.48 0.29 1.56
N ARG A 106 6.52 -0.45 1.95
CA ARG A 106 7.54 0.01 2.90
C ARG A 106 8.31 1.21 2.37
N GLU A 107 8.78 1.14 1.13
CA GLU A 107 9.55 2.23 0.50
C GLU A 107 8.71 3.51 0.42
N MET A 108 7.45 3.37 0.04
CA MET A 108 6.57 4.52 -0.12
C MET A 108 6.22 5.20 1.20
N LEU A 109 5.95 4.42 2.26
CA LEU A 109 5.58 4.98 3.57
C LEU A 109 6.76 5.60 4.30
N ILE A 110 7.94 4.97 4.23
CA ILE A 110 9.05 5.30 5.14
C ILE A 110 10.15 6.09 4.43
N ARG A 111 10.42 5.80 3.14
CA ARG A 111 11.58 6.36 2.45
C ARG A 111 11.23 7.59 1.62
N THR A 112 10.16 7.52 0.83
CA THR A 112 9.90 8.54 -0.21
C THR A 112 8.89 9.58 0.22
N ASN A 113 7.74 9.19 0.77
CA ASN A 113 6.57 10.08 0.85
C ASN A 113 6.14 10.44 2.28
N MET A 114 6.97 10.17 3.29
CA MET A 114 6.64 10.47 4.69
C MET A 114 6.38 11.97 4.91
N GLU A 115 7.19 12.83 4.29
CA GLU A 115 7.07 14.28 4.42
C GLU A 115 5.80 14.80 3.75
N ASP A 116 5.50 14.36 2.51
CA ASP A 116 4.25 14.71 1.82
C ASP A 116 3.02 14.27 2.62
N MET A 117 3.02 13.05 3.15
CA MET A 117 1.93 12.57 4.01
C MET A 117 1.73 13.47 5.23
N ARG A 118 2.82 13.93 5.86
CA ARG A 118 2.76 14.84 7.01
C ARG A 118 2.22 16.21 6.60
N GLU A 119 2.69 16.76 5.48
CA GLU A 119 2.25 18.04 4.94
C GLU A 119 0.76 18.00 4.58
N LYS A 120 0.31 16.97 3.87
CA LYS A 120 -1.11 16.80 3.51
C LYS A 120 -1.99 16.65 4.75
N THR A 121 -1.48 15.99 5.79
CA THR A 121 -2.17 15.93 7.09
C THR A 121 -2.34 17.31 7.70
N HIS A 122 -1.29 18.14 7.66
CA HIS A 122 -1.34 19.49 8.20
C HIS A 122 -2.21 20.44 7.36
N CYS A 123 -1.90 20.58 6.06
CA CYS A 123 -2.48 21.58 5.18
C CYS A 123 -3.92 21.26 4.74
N LYS A 124 -4.30 19.97 4.70
CA LYS A 124 -5.66 19.55 4.30
C LYS A 124 -6.48 19.05 5.48
N HIS A 125 -6.05 17.96 6.10
CA HIS A 125 -6.88 17.28 7.10
C HIS A 125 -7.06 18.09 8.38
N TYR A 126 -5.97 18.62 8.92
CA TYR A 126 -6.00 19.47 10.09
C TYR A 126 -6.68 20.81 9.81
N GLU A 127 -6.38 21.48 8.69
CA GLU A 127 -7.05 22.73 8.33
C GLU A 127 -8.57 22.57 8.12
N LEU A 128 -9.03 21.46 7.52
CA LEU A 128 -10.46 21.15 7.43
C LEU A 128 -11.11 20.96 8.82
N TYR A 129 -10.40 20.36 9.76
CA TYR A 129 -10.85 20.23 11.14
C TYR A 129 -10.87 21.60 11.84
N ARG A 130 -9.81 22.39 11.71
CA ARG A 130 -9.65 23.73 12.28
C ARG A 130 -10.74 24.68 11.82
N LYS A 131 -11.11 24.65 10.54
CA LYS A 131 -12.20 25.49 9.99
C LYS A 131 -13.59 25.14 10.52
N LYS A 132 -13.80 23.90 10.98
CA LYS A 132 -15.11 23.43 11.51
C LYS A 132 -15.27 23.68 13.01
N ARG A 133 -14.20 24.09 13.68
CA ARG A 133 -14.17 24.37 15.11
C ARG A 133 -14.16 25.87 15.35
#